data_AF-A0A1S3F441-F1
#
_entry.id   AF-A0A1S3F441-F1
#
_cell.length_a   1.000
_cell.length_b   1.000
_cell.length_c   1.000
_cell.angle_alpha   90.00
_cell.angle_beta   90.00
_cell.angle_gamma   90.00
#
_symmetry.space_group_name_H-M   'P 1'
#
loop_
_entity.id
_entity.type
_entity.pdbx_description
1 polymer ?
#
loop_
_entity_poly.entity_id
_entity_poly.type
_entity_poly.pdbx_seq_one_letter_code
_entity_poly.pdbx_strand_id
1 'polypeptide(L)'
;MSSIKHLVYAVIRFLREQSQMDTYTSDEQESLEVAIQCLETVFKISPEDTHLAVSQPLTELFTNSIHKNDILPLSNSVPEDVGKADQLKDEGNNHMKEENYAAAVDCYTQAIELDPNNAVYYCNRAAAQSKLSHYTDAIKDCEKAIAIDSKYSKAYGRMGLALTAMNKFEEAVTSYQKALDLDPENDSYKSNLKIAEQKLRETGTGLSFDMASLINNPAFISMAASLMQNPQVQQLMSGMMTNAIGGPAAGVGGLTDLSSLIQAGQQFAQQIQQQNPELIEQLRNHIRSRSFSSSTEEHS
;
A
#
# COMPACT_ATOMS: atom_id res chain seq x y z
N MET A 1 -2.85 -35.59 -13.89
CA MET A 1 -1.81 -36.19 -14.75
C MET A 1 -1.27 -35.24 -15.82
N SER A 2 -2.11 -34.44 -16.50
CA SER A 2 -1.67 -33.51 -17.56
C SER A 2 -0.54 -32.55 -17.12
N SER A 3 -0.69 -31.86 -15.98
CA SER A 3 0.30 -30.88 -15.51
C SER A 3 1.68 -31.48 -15.18
N ILE A 4 1.73 -32.74 -14.70
CA ILE A 4 2.99 -33.44 -14.42
C ILE A 4 3.73 -33.71 -15.73
N LYS A 5 3.02 -34.12 -16.78
CA LYS A 5 3.63 -34.36 -18.10
C LYS A 5 4.20 -33.08 -18.71
N HIS A 6 3.52 -31.94 -18.55
CA HIS A 6 4.04 -30.65 -19.01
C HIS A 6 5.34 -30.27 -18.28
N LEU A 7 5.40 -30.48 -16.97
CA LEU A 7 6.61 -30.23 -16.18
C LEU A 7 7.76 -31.13 -16.62
N VAL A 8 7.54 -32.44 -16.74
CA VAL A 8 8.58 -33.38 -17.15
C VAL A 8 9.05 -33.09 -18.58
N TYR A 9 8.14 -32.74 -19.49
CA TYR A 9 8.49 -32.32 -20.85
C TYR A 9 9.37 -31.06 -20.85
N ALA A 10 9.06 -30.07 -20.00
CA ALA A 10 9.89 -28.87 -19.84
C ALA A 10 11.30 -29.20 -19.29
N VAL A 11 11.41 -30.15 -18.36
CA VAL A 11 12.70 -30.64 -17.85
C VAL A 11 13.49 -31.37 -18.94
N ILE A 12 12.86 -32.28 -19.69
CA ILE A 12 13.50 -32.98 -20.81
C ILE A 12 14.06 -31.99 -21.84
N ARG A 13 13.27 -30.96 -22.21
CA ARG A 13 13.72 -29.91 -23.12
C ARG A 13 14.92 -29.14 -22.57
N PHE A 14 14.89 -28.75 -21.30
CA PHE A 14 16.01 -28.08 -20.66
C PHE A 14 17.28 -28.95 -20.69
N LEU A 15 17.18 -30.23 -20.33
CA LEU A 15 18.33 -31.14 -20.35
C LEU A 15 18.88 -31.34 -21.78
N ARG A 16 18.01 -31.41 -22.81
CA ARG A 16 18.45 -31.46 -24.22
C ARG A 16 19.13 -30.17 -24.68
N GLU A 17 18.68 -29.01 -24.19
CA GLU A 17 19.35 -27.73 -24.47
C GLU A 17 20.73 -27.70 -23.79
N GLN A 18 20.87 -28.23 -22.56
CA GLN A 18 22.16 -28.35 -21.88
C GLN A 18 23.11 -29.34 -22.57
N SER A 19 22.61 -30.46 -23.12
CA SER A 19 23.46 -31.46 -23.78
C SER A 19 24.08 -30.98 -25.09
N GLN A 20 23.51 -29.93 -25.68
CA GLN A 20 24.02 -29.27 -26.89
C GLN A 20 25.06 -28.18 -26.60
N MET A 21 25.32 -27.87 -25.32
CA MET A 21 26.32 -26.89 -24.94
C MET A 21 27.71 -27.52 -24.85
N ASP A 22 28.73 -26.87 -25.41
CA ASP A 22 30.15 -27.29 -25.36
C ASP A 22 30.78 -27.17 -23.95
N THR A 23 29.96 -27.02 -22.91
CA THR A 23 30.38 -26.84 -21.52
C THR A 23 30.57 -28.15 -20.75
N TYR A 24 30.08 -29.26 -21.30
CA TYR A 24 30.11 -30.58 -20.65
C TYR A 24 31.14 -31.50 -21.28
N THR A 25 31.76 -32.35 -20.47
CA THR A 25 32.61 -33.44 -20.92
C THR A 25 31.79 -34.54 -21.61
N SER A 26 32.46 -35.42 -22.37
CA SER A 26 31.81 -36.55 -23.05
C SER A 26 31.02 -37.44 -22.08
N ASP A 27 31.59 -37.74 -20.91
CA ASP A 27 30.97 -38.59 -19.89
C ASP A 27 29.72 -37.91 -19.26
N GLU A 28 29.75 -36.59 -19.09
CA GLU A 28 28.61 -35.80 -18.61
C GLU A 28 27.49 -35.71 -19.66
N GLN A 29 27.83 -35.61 -20.94
CA GLN A 29 26.86 -35.64 -22.04
C GLN A 29 26.16 -37.00 -22.12
N GLU A 30 26.91 -38.11 -21.98
CA GLU A 30 26.32 -39.45 -21.91
C GLU A 30 25.37 -39.59 -20.70
N SER A 31 25.79 -39.08 -19.54
CA SER A 31 24.97 -39.11 -18.32
C SER A 31 23.66 -38.32 -18.48
N LEU A 32 23.72 -37.18 -19.17
CA LEU A 32 22.57 -36.32 -19.44
C LEU A 32 21.59 -37.00 -20.42
N GLU A 33 22.10 -37.67 -21.43
CA GLU A 33 21.28 -38.44 -22.39
C GLU A 33 20.56 -39.61 -21.70
N VAL A 34 21.25 -40.33 -20.81
CA VAL A 34 20.63 -41.39 -19.99
C VAL A 34 19.52 -40.83 -19.11
N ALA A 35 19.72 -39.66 -18.50
CA ALA A 35 18.70 -39.02 -17.68
C ALA A 35 17.44 -38.65 -18.50
N ILE A 36 17.63 -38.12 -19.71
CA ILE A 36 16.53 -37.81 -20.65
C ILE A 36 15.74 -39.07 -20.97
N GLN A 37 16.40 -40.16 -21.36
CA GLN A 37 15.75 -41.42 -21.73
C GLN A 37 14.99 -42.06 -20.57
N CYS A 38 15.52 -41.97 -19.34
CA CYS A 38 14.83 -42.40 -18.13
C CYS A 38 13.52 -41.63 -17.92
N LEU A 39 13.53 -40.31 -18.07
CA LEU A 39 12.33 -39.47 -17.92
C LEU A 39 11.29 -39.77 -19.02
N GLU A 40 11.73 -39.89 -20.27
CA GLU A 40 10.86 -40.24 -21.40
C GLU A 40 10.15 -41.59 -21.18
N THR A 41 10.90 -42.59 -20.72
CA THR A 41 10.41 -43.95 -20.46
C THR A 41 9.40 -43.97 -19.31
N VAL A 42 9.75 -43.36 -18.17
CA VAL A 42 8.91 -43.39 -16.96
C VAL A 42 7.60 -42.64 -17.17
N PHE A 43 7.64 -41.49 -17.84
CA PHE A 43 6.47 -40.62 -18.00
C PHE A 43 5.72 -40.82 -19.32
N LYS A 44 6.22 -41.71 -20.21
CA LYS A 44 5.68 -41.96 -21.55
C LYS A 44 5.53 -40.65 -22.31
N ILE A 45 6.67 -39.99 -22.51
CA ILE A 45 6.83 -38.71 -23.20
C ILE A 45 7.81 -38.93 -24.33
N SER A 46 7.51 -38.43 -25.52
CA SER A 46 8.44 -38.43 -26.66
C SER A 46 8.69 -37.01 -27.18
N PRO A 47 9.72 -36.83 -28.03
CA PRO A 47 10.03 -35.54 -28.65
C PRO A 47 8.90 -34.95 -29.49
N GLU A 48 7.99 -35.81 -29.98
CA GLU A 48 6.85 -35.42 -30.80
C GLU A 48 5.68 -34.85 -29.98
N ASP A 49 5.71 -34.96 -28.64
CA ASP A 49 4.69 -34.46 -27.71
C ASP A 49 4.72 -32.92 -27.54
N THR A 50 4.81 -32.18 -28.65
CA THR A 50 4.87 -30.71 -28.69
C THR A 50 3.69 -30.02 -28.01
N HIS A 51 2.55 -30.71 -27.85
CA HIS A 51 1.41 -30.23 -27.09
C HIS A 51 1.68 -30.05 -25.59
N LEU A 52 2.72 -30.69 -25.05
CA LEU A 52 3.18 -30.54 -23.66
C LEU A 52 4.11 -29.35 -23.47
N ALA A 53 4.48 -28.65 -24.55
CA ALA A 53 5.36 -27.49 -24.48
C ALA A 53 4.71 -26.35 -23.71
N VAL A 54 5.49 -25.73 -22.82
CA VAL A 54 5.12 -24.55 -22.07
C VAL A 54 5.53 -23.27 -22.83
N SER A 55 4.82 -22.16 -22.60
CA SER A 55 5.00 -20.90 -23.34
C SER A 55 6.34 -20.21 -23.12
N GLN A 56 7.11 -20.59 -22.09
CA GLN A 56 8.41 -20.03 -21.74
C GLN A 56 9.39 -21.15 -21.36
N PRO A 57 10.71 -20.99 -21.58
CA PRO A 57 11.72 -21.93 -21.11
C PRO A 57 11.63 -22.17 -19.60
N LEU A 58 12.01 -23.38 -19.15
CA LEU A 58 11.98 -23.74 -17.73
C LEU A 58 12.83 -22.80 -16.87
N THR A 59 13.97 -22.35 -17.40
CA THR A 59 14.87 -21.38 -16.75
C THR A 59 14.19 -20.02 -16.54
N GLU A 60 13.42 -19.54 -17.52
CA GLU A 60 12.68 -18.28 -17.43
C GLU A 60 11.48 -18.42 -16.48
N LEU A 61 10.75 -19.53 -16.52
CA LEU A 61 9.68 -19.83 -15.56
C LEU A 61 10.21 -19.87 -14.12
N PHE A 62 11.36 -20.52 -13.92
CA PHE A 62 12.03 -20.59 -12.63
C PHE A 62 12.51 -19.22 -12.17
N THR A 63 13.19 -18.47 -13.03
CA THR A 63 13.67 -17.11 -12.73
C THR A 63 12.49 -16.18 -12.41
N ASN A 64 11.42 -16.22 -13.20
CA ASN A 64 10.21 -15.44 -12.95
C ASN A 64 9.54 -15.84 -11.63
N SER A 65 9.59 -17.12 -11.23
CA SER A 65 9.08 -17.55 -9.93
C SER A 65 9.93 -17.05 -8.76
N ILE A 66 11.25 -16.95 -8.93
CA ILE A 66 12.16 -16.35 -7.94
C ILE A 66 11.97 -14.83 -7.85
N HIS A 67 11.65 -14.16 -8.96
CA HIS A 67 11.50 -12.70 -8.98
C HIS A 67 10.09 -12.22 -8.62
N LYS A 68 9.05 -13.03 -8.86
CA LYS A 68 7.65 -12.71 -8.49
C LYS A 68 7.28 -13.12 -7.08
N ASN A 69 7.96 -14.13 -6.55
CA ASN A 69 7.84 -14.51 -5.16
C ASN A 69 9.20 -14.25 -4.53
N ASP A 70 9.29 -13.30 -3.60
CA ASP A 70 10.37 -13.29 -2.60
C ASP A 70 10.24 -14.59 -1.76
N ILE A 71 10.55 -15.74 -2.35
CA ILE A 71 10.52 -17.05 -1.69
C ILE A 71 11.69 -17.04 -0.72
N LEU A 72 11.35 -16.72 0.52
CA LEU A 72 12.06 -17.17 1.68
C LEU A 72 12.33 -18.67 1.56
N PRO A 73 13.57 -19.12 1.81
CA PRO A 73 13.94 -20.51 1.64
C PRO A 73 12.97 -21.43 2.39
N LEU A 74 12.61 -22.54 1.74
CA LEU A 74 11.88 -23.65 2.35
C LEU A 74 12.53 -23.94 3.72
N SER A 75 11.74 -23.90 4.79
CA SER A 75 12.24 -24.04 6.15
C SER A 75 13.00 -25.37 6.30
N ASN A 76 14.30 -25.29 6.55
CA ASN A 76 15.11 -26.44 6.97
C ASN A 76 15.05 -26.64 8.50
N SER A 77 14.08 -26.04 9.20
CA SER A 77 13.96 -26.17 10.66
C SER A 77 13.60 -27.61 11.04
N VAL A 78 14.36 -28.18 11.98
CA VAL A 78 14.15 -29.55 12.47
C VAL A 78 12.90 -29.54 13.38
N PRO A 79 12.10 -30.62 13.45
CA PRO A 79 10.89 -30.64 14.30
C PRO A 79 11.10 -30.27 15.77
N GLU A 80 12.30 -30.51 16.31
CA GLU A 80 12.69 -30.09 17.67
C GLU A 80 12.79 -28.56 17.81
N ASP A 81 13.30 -27.87 16.78
CA ASP A 81 13.41 -26.40 16.73
C ASP A 81 12.03 -25.74 16.67
N VAL A 82 11.08 -26.34 15.95
CA VAL A 82 9.69 -25.85 15.88
C VAL A 82 9.01 -25.94 17.25
N GLY A 83 9.19 -27.07 17.95
CA GLY A 83 8.63 -27.25 19.31
C GLY A 83 9.20 -26.24 20.31
N LYS A 84 10.49 -25.91 20.19
CA LYS A 84 11.14 -24.90 21.02
C LYS A 84 10.71 -23.48 20.65
N ALA A 85 10.56 -23.18 19.36
CA ALA A 85 10.04 -21.89 18.88
C ALA A 85 8.64 -21.60 19.43
N ASP A 86 7.78 -22.62 19.49
CA ASP A 86 6.45 -22.49 20.06
C ASP A 86 6.45 -22.23 21.57
N GLN A 87 7.36 -22.84 22.32
CA GLN A 87 7.53 -22.55 23.75
C GLN A 87 7.97 -21.10 23.97
N LEU A 88 8.94 -20.61 23.17
CA LEU A 88 9.39 -19.22 23.22
C LEU A 88 8.26 -18.25 22.86
N LYS A 89 7.42 -18.57 21.86
CA LYS A 89 6.21 -17.79 21.57
C LYS A 89 5.27 -17.74 22.78
N ASP A 90 5.06 -18.86 23.47
CA ASP A 90 4.17 -18.90 24.64
C ASP A 90 4.74 -18.15 25.85
N GLU A 91 6.06 -18.19 26.05
CA GLU A 91 6.76 -17.34 27.03
C GLU A 91 6.62 -15.86 26.70
N GLY A 92 6.85 -15.48 25.43
CA GLY A 92 6.61 -14.12 24.94
C GLY A 92 5.17 -13.67 25.15
N ASN A 93 4.19 -14.56 24.96
CA ASN A 93 2.78 -14.28 25.24
C ASN A 93 2.52 -14.04 26.74
N ASN A 94 3.26 -14.70 27.63
CA ASN A 94 3.14 -14.47 29.07
C ASN A 94 3.75 -13.12 29.46
N HIS A 95 4.93 -12.78 28.92
CA HIS A 95 5.50 -11.44 29.10
C HIS A 95 4.61 -10.32 28.56
N MET A 96 3.87 -10.55 27.46
CA MET A 96 2.85 -9.61 27.00
C MET A 96 1.73 -9.37 28.02
N LYS A 97 1.30 -10.41 28.76
CA LYS A 97 0.28 -10.29 29.81
C LYS A 97 0.81 -9.58 31.06
N GLU A 98 2.10 -9.71 31.32
CA GLU A 98 2.81 -9.02 32.40
C GLU A 98 3.23 -7.59 32.03
N GLU A 99 2.89 -7.15 30.82
CA GLU A 99 3.31 -5.86 30.24
C GLU A 99 4.84 -5.69 30.11
N ASN A 100 5.60 -6.78 30.20
CA ASN A 100 7.03 -6.81 29.96
C ASN A 100 7.33 -6.95 28.45
N TYR A 101 7.04 -5.89 27.70
CA TYR A 101 7.08 -5.93 26.24
C TYR A 101 8.48 -6.15 25.66
N ALA A 102 9.55 -5.70 26.34
CA ALA A 102 10.92 -5.92 25.90
C ALA A 102 11.29 -7.40 25.94
N ALA A 103 11.02 -8.09 27.05
CA ALA A 103 11.25 -9.53 27.15
C ALA A 103 10.37 -10.31 26.16
N ALA A 104 9.14 -9.85 25.90
CA ALA A 104 8.29 -10.46 24.86
C ALA A 104 8.94 -10.35 23.47
N VAL A 105 9.51 -9.20 23.10
CA VAL A 105 10.26 -9.02 21.84
C VAL A 105 11.42 -10.00 21.74
N ASP A 106 12.18 -10.19 22.81
CA ASP A 106 13.32 -11.11 22.84
C ASP A 106 12.88 -12.56 22.60
N CYS A 107 11.83 -13.01 23.31
CA CYS A 107 11.27 -14.35 23.14
C CYS A 107 10.78 -14.59 21.70
N TYR A 108 10.04 -13.66 21.11
CA TYR A 108 9.59 -13.81 19.72
C TYR A 108 10.75 -13.75 18.73
N THR A 109 11.80 -13.00 19.01
CA THR A 109 13.00 -12.94 18.16
C THR A 109 13.71 -14.29 18.14
N GLN A 110 13.89 -14.92 19.30
CA GLN A 110 14.45 -16.26 19.38
C GLN A 110 13.54 -17.31 18.70
N ALA A 111 12.22 -17.18 18.81
CA ALA A 111 11.29 -18.05 18.08
C ALA A 111 11.44 -17.92 16.56
N ILE A 112 11.61 -16.69 16.05
CA ILE A 112 11.86 -16.40 14.63
C ILE A 112 13.20 -16.98 14.16
N GLU A 113 14.24 -16.93 14.98
CA GLU A 113 15.55 -17.51 14.63
C GLU A 113 15.48 -19.03 14.44
N LEU A 114 14.62 -19.71 15.20
CA LEU A 114 14.40 -21.16 15.13
C LEU A 114 13.44 -21.56 13.99
N ASP A 115 12.40 -20.78 13.75
CA ASP A 115 11.44 -20.98 12.65
C ASP A 115 11.06 -19.64 12.01
N PRO A 116 11.82 -19.21 10.98
CA PRO A 116 11.65 -17.91 10.34
C PRO A 116 10.46 -17.84 9.38
N ASN A 117 9.74 -18.94 9.18
CA ASN A 117 8.64 -19.04 8.24
C ASN A 117 7.26 -19.09 8.93
N ASN A 118 7.19 -18.66 10.19
CA ASN A 118 5.96 -18.61 10.95
C ASN A 118 5.44 -17.17 11.12
N ALA A 119 4.37 -16.84 10.42
CA ALA A 119 3.75 -15.51 10.44
C ALA A 119 3.28 -15.07 11.84
N VAL A 120 2.97 -16.02 12.74
CA VAL A 120 2.48 -15.72 14.09
C VAL A 120 3.56 -15.04 14.92
N TYR A 121 4.81 -15.48 14.83
CA TYR A 121 5.90 -14.94 15.64
C TYR A 121 6.20 -13.48 15.29
N TYR A 122 6.31 -13.17 13.99
CA TYR A 122 6.45 -11.80 13.51
C TYR A 122 5.26 -10.93 13.91
N CYS A 123 4.04 -11.41 13.69
CA CYS A 123 2.84 -10.66 14.08
C CYS A 123 2.84 -10.37 15.58
N ASN A 124 3.19 -11.34 16.44
CA ASN A 124 3.28 -11.17 17.89
C ASN A 124 4.38 -10.21 18.32
N ARG A 125 5.56 -10.28 17.69
CA ARG A 125 6.62 -9.30 17.91
C ARG A 125 6.18 -7.89 17.51
N ALA A 126 5.44 -7.73 16.40
CA ALA A 126 4.88 -6.43 16.01
C ALA A 126 3.95 -5.82 17.06
N ALA A 127 3.17 -6.65 17.77
CA ALA A 127 2.34 -6.17 18.88
C ALA A 127 3.18 -5.67 20.06
N ALA A 128 4.23 -6.40 20.42
CA ALA A 128 5.15 -6.00 21.48
C ALA A 128 5.91 -4.71 21.10
N GLN A 129 6.41 -4.62 19.87
CA GLN A 129 7.08 -3.43 19.32
C GLN A 129 6.14 -2.21 19.31
N SER A 130 4.88 -2.39 18.92
CA SER A 130 3.86 -1.33 19.00
C SER A 130 3.64 -0.83 20.43
N LYS A 131 3.67 -1.71 21.43
CA LYS A 131 3.55 -1.33 22.84
C LYS A 131 4.77 -0.55 23.35
N LEU A 132 5.93 -0.78 22.75
CA LEU A 132 7.15 -0.01 22.97
C LEU A 132 7.25 1.27 22.10
N SER A 133 6.21 1.59 21.33
CA SER A 133 6.20 2.69 20.35
C SER A 133 7.25 2.55 19.23
N HIS A 134 7.80 1.36 19.00
CA HIS A 134 8.69 1.05 17.88
C HIS A 134 7.89 0.74 16.61
N TYR A 135 7.09 1.70 16.15
CA TYR A 135 6.09 1.49 15.09
C TYR A 135 6.70 1.09 13.74
N THR A 136 7.88 1.62 13.39
CA THR A 136 8.58 1.25 12.14
C THR A 136 8.95 -0.23 12.12
N ASP A 137 9.42 -0.78 13.24
CA ASP A 137 9.79 -2.20 13.31
C ASP A 137 8.55 -3.09 13.42
N ALA A 138 7.49 -2.61 14.08
CA ALA A 138 6.19 -3.28 14.05
C ALA A 138 5.62 -3.42 12.62
N ILE A 139 5.77 -2.38 11.78
CA ILE A 139 5.33 -2.42 10.38
C ILE A 139 6.14 -3.46 9.60
N LYS A 140 7.49 -3.47 9.71
CA LYS A 140 8.34 -4.47 9.05
C LYS A 140 7.97 -5.89 9.43
N ASP A 141 7.70 -6.13 10.72
CA ASP A 141 7.26 -7.44 11.20
C ASP A 141 5.87 -7.81 10.64
N CYS A 142 4.95 -6.86 10.51
CA CYS A 142 3.66 -7.10 9.87
C CYS A 142 3.81 -7.42 8.37
N GLU A 143 4.62 -6.67 7.64
CA GLU A 143 4.94 -6.93 6.23
C GLU A 143 5.53 -8.34 6.06
N LYS A 144 6.43 -8.74 6.97
CA LYS A 144 7.00 -10.08 6.96
C LYS A 144 5.97 -11.17 7.24
N ALA A 145 5.09 -10.96 8.22
CA ALA A 145 3.99 -11.88 8.51
C ALA A 145 3.03 -12.01 7.32
N ILE A 146 2.73 -10.91 6.62
CA ILE A 146 1.89 -10.88 5.42
C ILE A 146 2.56 -11.60 4.24
N ALA A 147 3.86 -11.45 4.07
CA ALA A 147 4.62 -12.14 3.04
C ALA A 147 4.61 -13.67 3.24
N ILE A 148 4.62 -14.12 4.51
CA ILE A 148 4.53 -15.55 4.87
C ILE A 148 3.09 -16.06 4.72
N ASP A 149 2.11 -15.33 5.27
CA ASP A 149 0.68 -15.66 5.17
C ASP A 149 -0.14 -14.42 4.82
N SER A 150 -0.44 -14.28 3.52
CA SER A 150 -1.22 -13.16 2.99
C SER A 150 -2.70 -13.17 3.42
N LYS A 151 -3.16 -14.23 4.10
CA LYS A 151 -4.53 -14.33 4.63
C LYS A 151 -4.59 -14.04 6.13
N TYR A 152 -3.47 -13.68 6.75
CA TYR A 152 -3.42 -13.44 8.18
C TYR A 152 -3.95 -12.05 8.57
N SER A 153 -5.27 -11.94 8.74
CA SER A 153 -5.98 -10.67 9.03
C SER A 153 -5.37 -9.86 10.19
N LYS A 154 -4.88 -10.54 11.23
CA LYS A 154 -4.24 -9.91 12.40
C LYS A 154 -2.99 -9.08 12.04
N ALA A 155 -2.21 -9.52 11.06
CA ALA A 155 -1.03 -8.76 10.63
C ALA A 155 -1.43 -7.43 9.98
N TYR A 156 -2.43 -7.44 9.09
CA TYR A 156 -2.98 -6.21 8.51
C TYR A 156 -3.58 -5.26 9.55
N GLY A 157 -4.34 -5.80 10.52
CA GLY A 157 -4.91 -5.00 11.60
C GLY A 157 -3.85 -4.34 12.50
N ARG A 158 -2.75 -5.06 12.80
CA ARG A 158 -1.62 -4.51 13.58
C ARG A 158 -0.80 -3.50 12.77
N MET A 159 -0.62 -3.73 11.47
CA MET A 159 0.01 -2.76 10.58
C MET A 159 -0.77 -1.46 10.55
N GLY A 160 -2.10 -1.54 10.41
CA GLY A 160 -2.99 -0.36 10.48
C GLY A 160 -2.85 0.40 11.80
N LEU A 161 -2.70 -0.29 12.94
CA LEU A 161 -2.51 0.35 14.24
C LEU A 161 -1.19 1.12 14.31
N ALA A 162 -0.09 0.50 13.88
CA ALA A 162 1.21 1.15 13.85
C ALA A 162 1.23 2.35 12.90
N LEU A 163 0.63 2.23 11.71
CA LEU A 163 0.50 3.32 10.73
C LEU A 163 -0.33 4.49 11.27
N THR A 164 -1.46 4.21 11.94
CA THR A 164 -2.26 5.25 12.60
C THR A 164 -1.46 5.98 13.68
N ALA A 165 -0.63 5.28 14.45
CA ALA A 165 0.23 5.89 15.47
C ALA A 165 1.32 6.79 14.85
N MET A 166 1.75 6.50 13.63
CA MET A 166 2.68 7.32 12.84
C MET A 166 1.98 8.41 12.00
N ASN A 167 0.67 8.64 12.19
CA ASN A 167 -0.14 9.57 11.42
C ASN A 167 -0.22 9.28 9.91
N LYS A 168 0.09 8.05 9.49
CA LYS A 168 0.00 7.59 8.09
C LYS A 168 -1.40 7.05 7.81
N PHE A 169 -2.39 7.93 7.85
CA PHE A 169 -3.80 7.53 7.87
C PHE A 169 -4.28 6.85 6.57
N GLU A 170 -3.77 7.25 5.40
CA GLU A 170 -4.13 6.63 4.12
C GLU A 170 -3.66 5.16 4.02
N GLU A 171 -2.39 4.90 4.39
CA GLU A 171 -1.83 3.56 4.48
C GLU A 171 -2.56 2.72 5.54
N ALA A 172 -2.93 3.33 6.67
CA ALA A 172 -3.67 2.66 7.74
C ALA A 172 -5.07 2.24 7.29
N VAL A 173 -5.82 3.10 6.60
CA VAL A 173 -7.13 2.80 6.01
C VAL A 173 -7.04 1.59 5.08
N THR A 174 -6.06 1.60 4.18
CA THR A 174 -5.82 0.47 3.26
C THR A 174 -5.57 -0.84 4.02
N SER A 175 -4.78 -0.78 5.08
CA SER A 175 -4.46 -1.93 5.92
C SER A 175 -5.70 -2.48 6.66
N TYR A 176 -6.51 -1.60 7.26
CA TYR A 176 -7.73 -2.03 7.95
C TYR A 176 -8.78 -2.57 7.00
N GLN A 177 -8.93 -1.98 5.81
CA GLN A 177 -9.84 -2.49 4.79
C GLN A 177 -9.43 -3.90 4.39
N LYS A 178 -8.13 -4.15 4.17
CA LYS A 178 -7.64 -5.49 3.88
C LYS A 178 -7.85 -6.47 5.04
N ALA A 179 -7.72 -6.02 6.28
CA ALA A 179 -8.02 -6.83 7.47
C ALA A 179 -9.51 -7.21 7.53
N LEU A 180 -10.42 -6.28 7.19
CA LEU A 180 -11.87 -6.52 7.13
C LEU A 180 -12.30 -7.38 5.95
N ASP A 181 -11.61 -7.30 4.80
CA ASP A 181 -11.87 -8.21 3.68
C ASP A 181 -11.61 -9.68 4.08
N LEU A 182 -10.67 -9.91 5.01
CA LEU A 182 -10.29 -11.22 5.53
C LEU A 182 -11.12 -11.64 6.76
N ASP A 183 -11.50 -10.68 7.61
CA ASP A 183 -12.30 -10.88 8.83
C ASP A 183 -13.37 -9.77 8.98
N PRO A 184 -14.51 -9.89 8.26
CA PRO A 184 -15.51 -8.82 8.18
C PRO A 184 -16.24 -8.51 9.49
N GLU A 185 -16.25 -9.46 10.44
CA GLU A 185 -16.99 -9.32 11.71
C GLU A 185 -16.14 -8.71 12.83
N ASN A 186 -14.90 -8.32 12.55
CA ASN A 186 -14.00 -7.78 13.55
C ASN A 186 -14.31 -6.32 13.92
N ASP A 187 -14.98 -6.12 15.05
CA ASP A 187 -15.37 -4.78 15.53
C ASP A 187 -14.19 -3.85 15.80
N SER A 188 -13.01 -4.41 16.17
CA SER A 188 -11.81 -3.61 16.37
C SER A 188 -11.33 -3.01 15.05
N TYR A 189 -11.31 -3.80 13.97
CA TYR A 189 -10.93 -3.29 12.64
C TYR A 189 -11.92 -2.24 12.14
N LYS A 190 -13.22 -2.48 12.29
CA LYS A 190 -14.27 -1.49 11.93
C LYS A 190 -14.06 -0.16 12.67
N SER A 191 -13.84 -0.24 13.99
CA SER A 191 -13.66 0.94 14.83
C SER A 191 -12.39 1.70 14.48
N ASN A 192 -11.27 1.00 14.29
CA ASN A 192 -9.99 1.61 13.96
C ASN A 192 -9.96 2.18 12.54
N LEU A 193 -10.62 1.53 11.57
CA LEU A 193 -10.82 2.07 10.23
C LEU A 193 -11.54 3.42 10.29
N LYS A 194 -12.66 3.50 11.02
CA LYS A 194 -13.42 4.74 11.18
C LYS A 194 -12.58 5.86 11.79
N ILE A 195 -11.75 5.54 12.78
CA ILE A 195 -10.81 6.49 13.40
C ILE A 195 -9.78 6.96 12.37
N ALA A 196 -9.18 6.05 11.61
CA ALA A 196 -8.19 6.38 10.59
C ALA A 196 -8.79 7.27 9.49
N GLU A 197 -9.98 6.96 8.99
CA GLU A 197 -10.70 7.78 8.00
C GLU A 197 -11.04 9.17 8.54
N GLN A 198 -11.45 9.29 9.81
CA GLN A 198 -11.72 10.58 10.43
C GLN A 198 -10.44 11.42 10.48
N LYS A 199 -9.34 10.86 10.97
CA LYS A 199 -8.06 11.57 11.03
C LYS A 199 -7.51 11.91 9.64
N LEU A 200 -7.75 11.07 8.64
CA LEU A 200 -7.41 11.36 7.24
C LEU A 200 -8.19 12.57 6.72
N ARG A 201 -9.49 12.68 7.03
CA ARG A 201 -10.29 13.86 6.69
C ARG A 201 -9.79 15.11 7.40
N GLU A 202 -9.47 15.02 8.69
CA GLU A 202 -8.96 16.13 9.49
C GLU A 202 -7.57 16.62 9.05
N THR A 203 -6.74 15.74 8.49
CA THR A 203 -5.43 16.12 7.93
C THR A 203 -5.53 16.63 6.49
N GLY A 204 -6.50 16.15 5.70
CA GLY A 204 -6.80 16.62 4.34
C GLY A 204 -7.49 18.00 4.28
N THR A 205 -8.07 18.50 5.37
CA THR A 205 -8.72 19.83 5.45
C THR A 205 -7.73 21.00 5.57
N GLY A 206 -6.42 20.74 5.50
CA GLY A 206 -5.43 21.79 5.28
C GLY A 206 -5.62 22.53 3.94
N LEU A 207 -6.21 21.86 2.94
CA LEU A 207 -6.46 22.41 1.59
C LEU A 207 -7.87 22.13 1.02
N SER A 208 -8.70 21.32 1.67
CA SER A 208 -10.10 21.17 1.29
C SER A 208 -10.97 22.21 1.99
N PHE A 209 -11.24 23.31 1.28
CA PHE A 209 -12.34 24.23 1.59
C PHE A 209 -13.63 23.39 1.75
N ASP A 210 -14.13 23.23 2.98
CA ASP A 210 -15.37 22.49 3.22
C ASP A 210 -16.54 23.32 2.66
N MET A 211 -16.82 23.11 1.37
CA MET A 211 -17.91 23.75 0.65
C MET A 211 -19.26 23.53 1.36
N ALA A 212 -19.45 22.40 2.06
CA ALA A 212 -20.68 22.15 2.80
C ALA A 212 -20.83 23.06 4.03
N SER A 213 -19.73 23.40 4.71
CA SER A 213 -19.75 24.40 5.80
C SER A 213 -20.00 25.82 5.29
N LEU A 214 -19.53 26.14 4.08
CA LEU A 214 -19.66 27.47 3.47
C LEU A 214 -21.04 27.70 2.86
N ILE A 215 -21.63 26.67 2.24
CA ILE A 215 -23.01 26.72 1.74
C ILE A 215 -23.99 27.00 2.87
N ASN A 216 -23.70 26.56 4.09
CA ASN A 216 -24.55 26.82 5.26
C ASN A 216 -24.15 28.10 6.04
N ASN A 217 -23.11 28.82 5.61
CA ASN A 217 -22.69 30.05 6.27
C ASN A 217 -23.49 31.26 5.72
N PRO A 218 -24.33 31.93 6.52
CA PRO A 218 -25.16 33.03 6.06
C PRO A 218 -24.37 34.21 5.50
N ALA A 219 -23.15 34.45 6.01
CA ALA A 219 -22.27 35.52 5.53
C ALA A 219 -21.67 35.17 4.15
N PHE A 220 -21.43 33.89 3.87
CA PHE A 220 -20.99 33.44 2.56
C PHE A 220 -22.13 33.46 1.55
N ILE A 221 -23.34 33.02 1.93
CA ILE A 221 -24.54 33.10 1.09
C ILE A 221 -24.84 34.55 0.72
N SER A 222 -24.79 35.48 1.69
CA SER A 222 -25.04 36.90 1.43
C SER A 222 -23.97 37.51 0.52
N MET A 223 -22.70 37.19 0.75
CA MET A 223 -21.59 37.62 -0.12
C MET A 223 -21.74 37.08 -1.54
N ALA A 224 -22.07 35.79 -1.71
CA ALA A 224 -22.31 35.18 -3.01
C ALA A 224 -23.53 35.81 -3.72
N ALA A 225 -24.61 36.10 -2.99
CA ALA A 225 -25.78 36.79 -3.52
C ALA A 225 -25.46 38.23 -3.95
N SER A 226 -24.67 38.98 -3.16
CA SER A 226 -24.21 40.32 -3.53
C SER A 226 -23.31 40.31 -4.77
N LEU A 227 -22.45 39.30 -4.91
CA LEU A 227 -21.63 39.12 -6.11
C LEU A 227 -22.46 38.77 -7.34
N MET A 228 -23.49 37.91 -7.21
CA MET A 228 -24.41 37.62 -8.32
C MET A 228 -25.29 38.81 -8.73
N GLN A 229 -25.52 39.76 -7.83
CA GLN A 229 -26.20 41.01 -8.14
C GLN A 229 -25.27 42.07 -8.77
N ASN A 230 -23.97 41.82 -8.83
CA ASN A 230 -23.02 42.73 -9.42
C ASN A 230 -23.09 42.66 -10.97
N PRO A 231 -23.38 43.77 -11.67
CA PRO A 231 -23.51 43.78 -13.12
C PRO A 231 -22.24 43.31 -13.86
N GLN A 232 -21.06 43.55 -13.28
CA GLN A 232 -19.78 43.12 -13.85
C GLN A 232 -19.61 41.60 -13.79
N VAL A 233 -20.05 40.98 -12.70
CA VAL A 233 -20.01 39.52 -12.51
C VAL A 233 -21.07 38.86 -13.41
N GLN A 234 -22.24 39.47 -13.56
CA GLN A 234 -23.26 39.01 -14.51
C GLN A 234 -22.78 39.07 -15.97
N GLN A 235 -22.06 40.13 -16.34
CA GLN A 235 -21.45 40.26 -17.68
C GLN A 235 -20.35 39.21 -17.91
N LEU A 236 -19.49 38.98 -16.92
CA LEU A 236 -18.47 37.94 -16.96
C LEU A 236 -19.10 36.54 -17.13
N MET A 237 -20.13 36.23 -16.34
CA MET A 237 -20.82 34.94 -16.38
C MET A 237 -21.61 34.74 -17.67
N SER A 238 -22.24 35.80 -18.17
CA SER A 238 -22.91 35.82 -19.48
C SER A 238 -21.92 35.56 -20.61
N GLY A 239 -20.73 36.18 -20.58
CA GLY A 239 -19.65 35.95 -21.54
C GLY A 239 -19.11 34.51 -21.54
N MET A 240 -19.04 33.88 -20.36
CA MET A 240 -18.68 32.47 -20.23
C MET A 240 -19.76 31.52 -20.77
N MET A 241 -21.03 31.82 -20.48
CA MET A 241 -22.18 31.03 -20.97
C MET A 241 -22.37 31.16 -22.49
N THR A 242 -22.08 32.33 -23.08
CA THR A 242 -22.13 32.50 -24.53
C THR A 242 -21.03 31.70 -25.25
N ASN A 243 -19.86 31.53 -24.64
CA ASN A 243 -18.82 30.64 -25.17
C ASN A 243 -19.11 29.14 -24.94
N ALA A 244 -19.99 28.78 -24.00
CA ALA A 244 -20.36 27.39 -23.71
C ALA A 244 -21.58 26.88 -24.51
N ILE A 245 -22.43 27.77 -25.03
CA ILE A 245 -23.71 27.40 -25.67
C ILE A 245 -23.68 27.64 -27.21
N GLY A 246 -22.56 28.13 -27.75
CA GLY A 246 -22.37 28.40 -29.18
C GLY A 246 -21.77 27.25 -30.00
N GLY A 247 -22.55 26.19 -30.28
CA GLY A 247 -22.35 25.30 -31.44
C GLY A 247 -21.55 23.99 -31.24
N PRO A 248 -21.87 22.92 -31.99
CA PRO A 248 -21.37 21.57 -31.72
C PRO A 248 -19.96 21.35 -32.31
N ALA A 249 -19.13 20.65 -31.53
CA ALA A 249 -17.81 20.11 -31.87
C ALA A 249 -16.62 21.10 -31.87
N ALA A 250 -16.01 21.30 -30.70
CA ALA A 250 -14.56 21.44 -30.55
C ALA A 250 -14.16 21.16 -29.10
N GLY A 251 -13.03 20.49 -28.91
CA GLY A 251 -12.62 19.87 -27.66
C GLY A 251 -12.26 20.81 -26.51
N VAL A 252 -12.01 20.18 -25.37
CA VAL A 252 -11.29 20.67 -24.20
C VAL A 252 -10.20 21.67 -24.60
N GLY A 253 -10.46 22.96 -24.44
CA GLY A 253 -9.56 24.02 -24.89
C GLY A 253 -10.05 25.40 -24.46
N GLY A 254 -10.11 25.64 -23.14
CA GLY A 254 -10.60 26.91 -22.60
C GLY A 254 -10.15 27.19 -21.16
N LEU A 255 -8.92 26.80 -20.81
CA LEU A 255 -8.24 27.19 -19.56
C LEU A 255 -6.76 27.54 -19.85
N THR A 256 -6.50 28.20 -20.99
CA THR A 256 -5.12 28.43 -21.45
C THR A 256 -4.55 29.82 -21.16
N ASP A 257 -5.23 30.69 -20.42
CA ASP A 257 -4.63 31.98 -20.10
C ASP A 257 -4.62 32.28 -18.60
N LEU A 258 -3.60 31.73 -17.93
CA LEU A 258 -3.25 32.00 -16.54
C LEU A 258 -3.17 33.51 -16.26
N SER A 259 -2.80 34.32 -17.26
CA SER A 259 -2.72 35.78 -17.13
C SER A 259 -4.10 36.42 -16.93
N SER A 260 -5.12 35.96 -17.67
CA SER A 260 -6.51 36.41 -17.52
C SER A 260 -7.11 36.02 -16.16
N LEU A 261 -6.74 34.85 -15.64
CA LEU A 261 -7.18 34.35 -14.34
C LEU A 261 -6.51 35.10 -13.18
N ILE A 262 -5.23 35.43 -13.33
CA ILE A 262 -4.50 36.31 -12.40
C ILE A 262 -5.10 37.72 -12.40
N GLN A 263 -5.41 38.26 -13.57
CA GLN A 263 -5.96 39.61 -13.69
C GLN A 263 -7.39 39.69 -13.10
N ALA A 264 -8.22 38.68 -13.33
CA ALA A 264 -9.53 38.56 -12.69
C ALA A 264 -9.39 38.43 -11.16
N GLY A 265 -8.43 37.63 -10.69
CA GLY A 265 -8.12 37.51 -9.25
C GLY A 265 -7.68 38.82 -8.61
N GLN A 266 -6.86 39.63 -9.30
CA GLN A 266 -6.42 40.94 -8.83
C GLN A 266 -7.56 41.96 -8.77
N GLN A 267 -8.42 42.00 -9.80
CA GLN A 267 -9.59 42.90 -9.80
C GLN A 267 -10.58 42.54 -8.69
N PHE A 268 -10.81 41.24 -8.49
CA PHE A 268 -11.65 40.74 -7.42
C PHE A 268 -11.11 41.11 -6.03
N ALA A 269 -9.80 40.93 -5.81
CA ALA A 269 -9.14 41.33 -4.57
C ALA A 269 -9.26 42.85 -4.30
N GLN A 270 -9.11 43.69 -5.34
CA GLN A 270 -9.28 45.14 -5.22
C GLN A 270 -10.72 45.54 -4.88
N GLN A 271 -11.71 44.87 -5.47
CA GLN A 271 -13.12 45.14 -5.21
C GLN A 271 -13.54 44.73 -3.80
N ILE A 272 -13.07 43.58 -3.30
CA ILE A 272 -13.27 43.17 -1.91
C ILE A 272 -12.59 44.16 -0.95
N GLN A 273 -11.38 44.63 -1.28
CA GLN A 273 -10.67 45.59 -0.44
C GLN A 273 -11.42 46.93 -0.28
N GLN A 274 -12.15 47.37 -1.31
CA GLN A 274 -12.96 48.59 -1.27
C GLN A 274 -14.30 48.40 -0.56
N GLN A 275 -14.96 47.26 -0.77
CA GLN A 275 -16.31 47.03 -0.26
C GLN A 275 -16.34 46.41 1.14
N ASN A 276 -15.31 45.65 1.52
CA ASN A 276 -15.28 44.94 2.79
C ASN A 276 -13.85 44.79 3.35
N PRO A 277 -13.25 45.89 3.85
CA PRO A 277 -11.86 45.90 4.33
C PRO A 277 -11.64 44.99 5.55
N GLU A 278 -12.66 44.80 6.40
CA GLU A 278 -12.60 43.91 7.56
C GLU A 278 -12.43 42.43 7.15
N LEU A 279 -13.04 42.00 6.04
CA LEU A 279 -12.91 40.64 5.53
C LEU A 279 -11.48 40.34 5.06
N ILE A 280 -10.81 41.32 4.43
CA ILE A 280 -9.40 41.21 4.03
C ILE A 280 -8.49 41.15 5.25
N GLU A 281 -8.79 41.93 6.29
CA GLU A 281 -8.02 41.93 7.52
C GLU A 281 -8.19 40.61 8.29
N GLN A 282 -9.40 40.04 8.32
CA GLN A 282 -9.66 38.71 8.85
C GLN A 282 -8.91 37.62 8.06
N LEU A 283 -8.97 37.64 6.72
CA LEU A 283 -8.23 36.71 5.87
C LEU A 283 -6.71 36.83 6.08
N ARG A 284 -6.18 38.06 6.18
CA ARG A 284 -4.76 38.33 6.42
C ARG A 284 -4.31 37.84 7.80
N ASN A 285 -5.12 38.07 8.83
CA ASN A 285 -4.84 37.59 10.18
C ASN A 285 -4.92 36.06 10.25
N HIS A 286 -5.82 35.43 9.49
CA HIS A 286 -5.94 33.98 9.39
C HIS A 286 -4.76 33.32 8.65
N ILE A 287 -4.20 33.99 7.63
CA ILE A 287 -2.99 33.54 6.94
C ILE A 287 -1.74 33.73 7.84
N ARG A 288 -1.67 34.84 8.60
CA ARG A 288 -0.58 35.09 9.55
C ARG A 288 -0.59 34.15 10.75
N SER A 289 -1.76 33.81 11.29
CA SER A 289 -1.85 32.85 12.40
C SER A 289 -1.41 31.45 11.99
N ARG A 290 -1.63 31.05 10.72
CA ARG A 290 -1.10 29.80 10.16
C ARG A 290 0.43 29.81 9.94
N SER A 291 1.04 30.97 9.66
CA SER A 291 2.51 31.04 9.46
C SER A 291 3.31 31.09 10.78
N PHE A 292 2.66 31.38 11.91
CA PHE A 292 3.28 31.30 13.24
C PHE A 292 3.09 29.94 13.94
N SER A 293 2.05 29.18 13.59
CA SER A 293 1.81 27.84 14.17
C SER A 293 2.74 26.75 13.63
N SER A 294 3.50 27.02 12.56
CA SER A 294 4.51 26.09 12.01
C SER A 294 5.91 26.26 12.62
N SER A 295 6.09 27.13 13.62
CA SER A 295 7.42 27.57 14.08
C SER A 295 7.66 27.43 15.59
N THR A 296 6.77 26.79 16.34
CA THR A 296 6.89 26.69 17.81
C THR A 296 6.65 25.28 18.38
N GLU A 297 7.11 24.24 17.69
CA GLU A 297 7.29 22.91 18.29
C GLU A 297 8.69 22.37 17.96
N GLU A 298 9.74 23.13 18.32
CA GLU A 298 11.04 22.56 18.64
C GLU A 298 11.51 23.18 19.97
N HIS A 299 11.84 22.30 20.92
CA HIS A 299 12.32 22.53 22.28
C HIS A 299 11.29 22.82 23.37
N SER A 300 10.76 21.75 23.96
CA SER A 300 10.98 21.41 25.38
C SER A 300 10.73 19.92 25.63
#